data_AF-W7BMS5-F1
#
_entry.id   AF-W7BMS5-F1
#
_cell.length_a   1.000
_cell.length_b   1.000
_cell.length_c   1.000
_cell.angle_alpha   90.00
_cell.angle_beta   90.00
_cell.angle_gamma   90.00
#
_symmetry.space_group_name_H-M   'P 1'
#
loop_
_entity.id
_entity.type
_entity.pdbx_description
1 polymer ?
#
loop_
_entity_poly.entity_id
_entity_poly.type
_entity_poly.pdbx_seq_one_letter_code
_entity_poly.pdbx_strand_id
1 'polypeptide(L)'
;MNKYKIPLTAYPEQIRELAVYRYKVIEPYLLHEKTCKHIIEETGLSERTIWYWISQYRMDGLKGLLREPRKDKGSIRVAREVKEQTTKLLLQHKKRSIASIHREMCTFCGLNNFAAPSYHQVYAISKKFVPPFEKN
;
A
#
# COMPACT_ATOMS: atom_id res chain seq x y z
N MET A 1 10.60 12.75 -20.63
CA MET A 1 10.04 11.38 -20.59
C MET A 1 10.96 10.49 -19.77
N ASN A 2 10.49 10.00 -18.63
CA ASN A 2 11.33 9.33 -17.63
C ASN A 2 11.79 7.95 -18.14
N LYS A 3 13.09 7.80 -18.37
CA LYS A 3 13.74 6.66 -19.08
C LYS A 3 13.90 5.38 -18.26
N TYR A 4 13.20 5.23 -17.13
CA TYR A 4 13.34 4.07 -16.25
C TYR A 4 11.98 3.44 -15.92
N LYS A 5 11.33 2.81 -16.92
CA LYS A 5 10.20 1.91 -16.64
C LYS A 5 10.77 0.60 -16.08
N ILE A 6 10.67 0.43 -14.76
CA ILE A 6 11.01 -0.80 -14.03
C ILE A 6 10.54 -2.04 -14.82
N PRO A 7 11.41 -3.04 -15.08
CA PRO A 7 11.02 -4.23 -15.84
C PRO A 7 9.98 -5.06 -15.07
N LEU A 8 9.12 -5.80 -15.80
CA LEU A 8 8.09 -6.64 -15.18
C LEU A 8 8.67 -7.64 -14.17
N THR A 9 9.88 -8.14 -14.45
CA THR A 9 10.61 -9.10 -13.60
C THR A 9 11.03 -8.53 -12.25
N ALA A 10 11.11 -7.21 -12.09
CA ALA A 10 11.47 -6.57 -10.82
C ALA A 10 10.29 -6.46 -9.83
N TYR A 11 9.06 -6.80 -10.25
CA TYR A 11 7.91 -6.86 -9.34
C TYR A 11 7.82 -8.23 -8.67
N PRO A 12 7.35 -8.31 -7.41
CA PRO A 12 7.07 -9.57 -6.73
C PRO A 12 6.16 -10.49 -7.56
N GLU A 13 6.39 -11.79 -7.48
CA GLU A 13 5.68 -12.81 -8.26
C GLU A 13 4.17 -12.69 -8.15
N GLN A 14 3.64 -12.51 -6.93
CA GLN A 14 2.20 -12.40 -6.68
C GLN A 14 1.57 -11.20 -7.42
N ILE A 15 2.32 -10.12 -7.61
CA ILE A 15 1.84 -8.94 -8.37
C ILE A 15 1.85 -9.24 -9.87
N ARG A 16 2.87 -9.97 -10.35
CA ARG A 16 2.96 -10.39 -11.76
C ARG A 16 1.86 -11.39 -12.11
N GLU A 17 1.61 -12.38 -11.26
CA GLU A 17 0.52 -13.35 -11.40
C GLU A 17 -0.84 -12.68 -11.49
N LEU A 18 -1.09 -11.68 -10.62
CA LEU A 18 -2.32 -10.91 -10.68
C LEU A 18 -2.47 -10.14 -12.00
N ALA A 19 -1.38 -9.59 -12.54
CA ALA A 19 -1.40 -8.93 -13.85
C ALA A 19 -1.70 -9.91 -14.99
N VAL A 20 -1.11 -11.12 -14.94
CA VAL A 20 -1.40 -12.20 -15.90
C VAL A 20 -2.86 -12.65 -15.80
N TYR A 21 -3.39 -12.84 -14.59
CA TYR A 21 -4.80 -13.16 -14.38
C TYR A 21 -5.72 -12.12 -15.02
N ARG A 22 -5.46 -10.83 -14.76
CA ARG A 22 -6.23 -9.72 -15.35
C ARG A 22 -6.17 -9.71 -16.86
N TYR A 23 -4.99 -9.98 -17.42
CA TYR A 23 -4.82 -10.09 -18.86
C TYR A 23 -5.70 -11.20 -19.43
N LYS A 24 -5.64 -12.41 -18.87
CA LYS A 24 -6.47 -13.54 -19.31
C LYS A 24 -7.97 -13.25 -19.29
N VAL A 25 -8.43 -12.41 -18.36
CA VAL A 25 -9.84 -11.98 -18.31
C VAL A 25 -10.21 -11.09 -19.49
N ILE A 26 -9.34 -10.15 -19.88
CA ILE A 26 -9.63 -9.17 -20.94
C ILE A 26 -9.15 -9.62 -22.32
N GLU A 27 -8.27 -10.62 -22.39
CA GLU A 27 -7.66 -11.15 -23.61
C GLU A 27 -8.70 -11.52 -24.68
N PRO A 28 -9.81 -12.23 -24.36
CA PRO A 28 -10.84 -12.53 -25.37
C PRO A 28 -11.49 -11.28 -25.98
N TYR A 29 -11.60 -10.18 -25.24
CA TYR A 29 -12.07 -8.91 -25.80
C TYR A 29 -11.02 -8.23 -26.68
N LEU A 30 -9.76 -8.29 -26.27
CA LEU A 30 -8.64 -7.73 -27.02
C LEU A 30 -8.42 -8.46 -28.35
N LEU A 31 -8.68 -9.77 -28.38
CA LEU A 31 -8.63 -10.62 -29.57
C LEU A 31 -9.92 -10.61 -30.40
N HIS A 32 -10.91 -9.81 -30.00
CA HIS A 32 -12.23 -9.73 -30.65
C HIS A 32 -13.03 -11.05 -30.67
N GLU A 33 -12.71 -11.97 -29.77
CA GLU A 33 -13.39 -13.26 -29.61
C GLU A 33 -14.68 -13.13 -28.79
N LYS A 34 -14.69 -12.21 -27.81
CA LYS A 34 -15.83 -11.98 -26.91
C LYS A 34 -16.13 -10.49 -26.77
N THR A 35 -17.40 -10.17 -26.54
CA THR A 35 -17.81 -8.80 -26.16
C THR A 35 -17.50 -8.53 -24.70
N CYS A 36 -17.32 -7.25 -24.34
CA CYS A 36 -17.11 -6.83 -22.96
C CYS A 36 -18.28 -7.28 -22.05
N LYS A 37 -19.52 -7.20 -22.56
CA LYS A 37 -20.73 -7.66 -21.85
C LYS A 37 -20.65 -9.14 -21.46
N HIS A 38 -20.22 -9.99 -22.40
CA HIS A 38 -20.10 -11.43 -22.12
C HIS A 38 -19.03 -11.73 -21.06
N ILE A 39 -17.90 -11.04 -21.09
CA ILE A 39 -16.86 -11.16 -20.05
C ILE A 39 -17.38 -10.70 -18.67
N ILE A 40 -18.16 -9.63 -18.62
CA ILE A 40 -18.77 -9.14 -17.37
C ILE A 40 -19.71 -10.20 -16.79
N GLU A 41 -20.54 -10.82 -17.63
CA GLU A 41 -21.47 -11.88 -17.22
C GLU A 41 -20.74 -13.13 -16.71
N GLU A 42 -19.69 -13.59 -17.42
CA GLU A 42 -18.93 -14.78 -17.03
C GLU A 42 -18.10 -14.58 -15.75
N THR A 43 -17.54 -13.39 -15.55
CA THR A 43 -16.62 -13.13 -14.43
C THR A 43 -17.32 -12.55 -13.20
N GLY A 44 -18.52 -12.00 -13.35
CA GLY A 44 -19.20 -11.23 -12.30
C GLY A 44 -18.50 -9.92 -11.91
N LEU A 45 -17.47 -9.51 -12.66
CA LEU A 45 -16.75 -8.27 -12.42
C LEU A 45 -17.54 -7.08 -12.95
N SER A 46 -17.43 -5.93 -12.27
CA SER A 46 -18.13 -4.72 -12.73
C SER A 46 -17.59 -4.24 -14.07
N GLU A 47 -18.49 -3.68 -14.88
CA GLU A 47 -18.15 -3.06 -16.17
C GLU A 47 -17.00 -2.06 -16.05
N ARG A 48 -17.03 -1.22 -15.00
CA ARG A 48 -15.94 -0.27 -14.69
C ARG A 48 -14.58 -0.96 -14.53
N THR A 49 -14.54 -2.14 -13.92
CA THR A 49 -13.28 -2.88 -13.68
C THR A 49 -12.71 -3.39 -14.99
N ILE A 50 -13.54 -3.98 -15.84
CA ILE A 50 -13.12 -4.52 -17.14
C ILE A 50 -12.61 -3.39 -18.05
N TRP A 51 -13.37 -2.30 -18.19
CA TRP A 51 -12.94 -1.15 -18.99
C TRP A 51 -11.67 -0.49 -18.45
N TYR A 52 -11.54 -0.41 -17.13
CA TYR A 52 -10.31 0.09 -16.51
C TYR A 52 -9.10 -0.79 -16.91
N TRP A 53 -9.21 -2.12 -16.82
CA TRP A 53 -8.13 -3.02 -17.23
C TRP A 53 -7.80 -2.91 -18.72
N ILE A 54 -8.81 -2.86 -19.59
CA ILE A 54 -8.62 -2.67 -21.03
C ILE A 54 -7.85 -1.37 -21.32
N SER A 55 -8.28 -0.26 -20.71
CA SER A 55 -7.63 1.04 -20.87
C SER A 55 -6.17 1.00 -20.42
N GLN A 56 -5.92 0.50 -19.21
CA GLN A 56 -4.57 0.39 -18.68
C GLN A 56 -3.66 -0.51 -19.53
N TYR A 57 -4.19 -1.63 -20.03
CA TYR A 57 -3.44 -2.51 -20.92
C TYR A 57 -3.11 -1.84 -22.25
N ARG A 58 -4.05 -1.09 -22.84
CA ARG A 58 -3.79 -0.34 -24.09
C ARG A 58 -2.71 0.72 -23.90
N MET A 59 -2.63 1.34 -22.72
CA MET A 59 -1.63 2.37 -22.41
C MET A 59 -0.23 1.81 -22.12
N ASP A 60 -0.15 0.76 -21.31
CA ASP A 60 1.12 0.30 -20.71
C ASP A 60 1.39 -1.21 -20.88
N GLY A 61 0.57 -1.91 -21.67
CA GLY A 61 0.61 -3.36 -21.84
C GLY A 61 0.38 -4.09 -20.51
N LEU A 62 1.05 -5.23 -20.32
CA LEU A 62 0.93 -6.01 -19.08
C LEU A 62 1.36 -5.21 -17.82
N LYS A 63 2.24 -4.21 -17.97
CA LYS A 63 2.62 -3.33 -16.85
C LYS A 63 1.44 -2.49 -16.36
N GLY A 64 0.53 -2.09 -17.24
CA GLY A 64 -0.68 -1.36 -16.86
C GLY A 64 -1.63 -2.18 -15.99
N LEU A 65 -1.55 -3.51 -16.05
CA LEU A 65 -2.33 -4.43 -15.25
C LEU A 65 -1.69 -4.77 -13.90
N LEU A 66 -0.49 -4.28 -13.61
CA LEU A 66 0.11 -4.41 -12.29
C LEU A 66 -0.77 -3.65 -11.28
N ARG A 67 -1.09 -4.30 -10.15
CA ARG A 67 -1.66 -3.58 -9.02
C ARG A 67 -0.52 -2.84 -8.32
N GLU A 68 -0.33 -1.57 -8.65
CA GLU A 68 0.56 -0.75 -7.83
C GLU A 68 0.00 -0.69 -6.40
N PRO A 69 0.80 -1.01 -5.37
CA PRO A 69 0.41 -0.66 -4.02
C PRO A 69 0.22 0.85 -3.98
N ARG A 70 -0.81 1.31 -3.24
CA ARG A 70 -1.04 2.76 -3.05
C ARG A 70 0.28 3.41 -2.63
N LYS A 71 0.62 4.58 -3.20
CA LYS A 71 1.87 5.30 -2.90
C LYS A 71 2.05 5.58 -1.40
N ASP A 72 0.94 5.74 -0.68
CA ASP A 72 0.91 5.99 0.75
C ASP A 72 0.72 4.72 1.60
N LYS A 73 0.72 3.51 0.99
CA LYS A 73 0.59 2.24 1.70
C LYS A 73 1.72 2.09 2.71
N GLY A 74 1.37 2.06 3.99
CA GLY A 74 2.33 1.97 5.09
C GLY A 74 3.05 3.28 5.40
N SER A 75 2.75 4.37 4.69
CA SER A 75 3.14 5.72 5.13
C SER A 75 2.29 6.12 6.34
N ILE A 76 2.90 6.85 7.27
CA ILE A 76 2.24 7.33 8.48
C ILE A 76 2.22 8.85 8.36
N ARG A 77 1.03 9.43 8.27
CA ARG A 77 0.83 10.88 8.16
C ARG A 77 0.96 11.53 9.54
N VAL A 78 2.19 11.70 10.00
CA VAL A 78 2.55 12.42 11.22
C VAL A 78 3.65 13.42 10.91
N ALA A 79 3.70 14.53 11.66
CA ALA A 79 4.81 15.47 11.57
C ALA A 79 6.14 14.76 11.83
N ARG A 80 7.21 15.24 11.18
CA ARG A 80 8.53 14.62 11.26
C ARG A 80 9.03 14.60 12.71
N GLU A 81 8.83 15.68 13.43
CA GLU A 81 9.21 15.91 14.83
C GLU A 81 8.49 14.91 15.75
N VAL A 82 7.19 14.69 15.53
CA VAL A 82 6.40 13.70 16.27
C VAL A 82 6.92 12.29 16.02
N LYS A 83 7.31 11.97 14.77
CA LYS A 83 7.89 10.67 14.41
C LYS A 83 9.27 10.46 15.06
N GLU A 84 10.14 11.46 14.99
CA GLU A 84 11.48 11.43 15.58
C GLU A 84 11.41 11.25 17.10
N GLN A 85 10.55 12.03 17.78
CA GLN A 85 10.36 11.92 19.22
C GLN A 85 9.73 10.58 19.63
N THR A 86 8.73 10.09 18.89
CA THR A 86 8.15 8.75 19.14
C THR A 86 9.22 7.66 19.01
N THR A 87 10.06 7.75 17.98
CA THR A 87 11.16 6.80 17.74
C THR A 87 12.17 6.85 18.89
N LYS A 88 12.53 8.06 19.35
CA LYS A 88 13.43 8.26 20.49
C LYS A 88 12.86 7.61 21.76
N LEU A 89 11.59 7.82 22.08
CA LEU A 89 10.93 7.22 23.25
C LEU A 89 10.91 5.68 23.18
N LEU A 90 10.61 5.12 22.00
CA LEU A 90 10.61 3.67 21.78
C LEU A 90 12.00 3.05 22.01
N LEU A 91 13.06 3.73 21.55
CA LEU A 91 14.44 3.27 21.72
C LEU A 91 14.93 3.39 23.16
N GLN A 92 14.62 4.51 23.82
CA GLN A 92 15.00 4.76 25.22
C GLN A 92 14.27 3.85 26.20
N HIS A 93 13.03 3.47 25.89
CA HIS A 93 12.16 2.74 26.81
C HIS A 93 11.62 1.43 26.23
N LYS A 94 12.52 0.48 25.95
CA LYS A 94 12.19 -0.82 25.35
C LYS A 94 11.07 -1.62 26.04
N LYS A 95 10.87 -1.43 27.36
CA LYS A 95 9.84 -2.13 28.16
C LYS A 95 8.51 -1.38 28.26
N ARG A 96 8.41 -0.13 27.80
CA ARG A 96 7.17 0.64 27.92
C ARG A 96 6.15 0.18 26.90
N SER A 97 4.90 0.10 27.33
CA SER A 97 3.81 -0.23 26.44
C SER A 97 3.56 0.91 25.43
N ILE A 98 3.08 0.54 24.24
CA ILE A 98 2.72 1.49 23.18
C ILE A 98 1.67 2.49 23.67
N ALA A 99 0.74 2.05 24.54
CA ALA A 99 -0.24 2.93 25.16
C ALA A 99 0.40 4.00 26.06
N SER A 100 1.46 3.64 26.80
CA SER A 100 2.20 4.58 27.64
C SER A 100 2.93 5.61 26.79
N ILE A 101 3.58 5.18 25.70
CA ILE A 101 4.27 6.07 24.76
C ILE A 101 3.28 6.99 24.05
N HIS A 102 2.11 6.47 23.63
CA HIS A 102 1.06 7.27 23.02
C HIS A 102 0.57 8.39 23.95
N ARG A 103 0.31 8.10 25.23
CA ARG A 103 -0.12 9.13 26.19
C ARG A 103 0.93 10.25 26.33
N GLU A 104 2.19 9.89 26.45
CA GLU A 104 3.28 10.86 26.53
C GLU A 104 3.42 11.68 25.25
N MET A 105 3.26 11.05 24.08
CA MET A 105 3.25 11.75 22.81
C MET A 105 2.08 12.73 22.69
N CYS A 106 0.90 12.42 23.21
CA CYS A 106 -0.21 13.38 23.27
C CYS A 106 0.16 14.60 24.11
N THR A 107 0.78 14.40 25.28
CA THR A 107 1.26 15.49 26.13
C THR A 107 2.33 16.33 25.42
N PHE A 108 3.33 15.69 24.82
CA PHE A 108 4.38 16.36 24.05
C PHE A 108 3.81 17.18 22.89
N CYS A 109 2.87 16.62 22.13
CA CYS A 109 2.26 17.31 21.00
C CYS A 109 1.43 18.52 21.44
N GLY A 110 0.69 18.40 22.55
CA GLY A 110 -0.04 19.53 23.14
C GLY A 110 0.88 20.69 23.55
N LEU A 111 2.04 20.38 24.13
CA LEU A 111 3.03 21.40 24.54
C LEU A 111 3.77 22.05 23.37
N ASN A 112 3.96 21.33 22.26
CA ASN A 112 4.75 21.79 21.10
C ASN A 112 3.87 22.17 19.91
N ASN A 113 2.55 22.29 20.10
CA ASN A 113 1.57 22.65 19.08
C ASN A 113 1.58 21.75 17.83
N PHE A 114 1.80 20.45 18.02
CA PHE A 114 1.69 19.44 16.97
C PHE A 114 0.35 18.70 17.03
N ALA A 115 -0.12 18.22 15.88
CA ALA A 115 -1.23 17.28 15.85
C ALA A 115 -0.83 15.97 16.55
N ALA A 116 -1.59 15.58 17.58
CA ALA A 116 -1.33 14.37 18.35
C ALA A 116 -1.44 13.12 17.44
N PRO A 117 -0.48 12.19 17.51
CA PRO A 117 -0.56 10.95 16.74
C PRO A 117 -1.66 10.05 17.30
N SER A 118 -2.34 9.30 16.44
CA SER A 118 -3.23 8.24 16.91
C SER A 118 -2.44 7.05 17.45
N TYR A 119 -3.07 6.24 18.29
CA TYR A 119 -2.49 4.99 18.80
C TYR A 119 -1.93 4.12 17.66
N HIS A 120 -2.67 3.98 16.57
CA HIS A 120 -2.23 3.18 15.42
C HIS A 120 -0.99 3.78 14.75
N GLN A 121 -0.84 5.11 14.71
CA GLN A 121 0.37 5.74 14.15
C GLN A 121 1.59 5.44 15.02
N VAL A 122 1.47 5.53 16.34
CA VAL A 122 2.53 5.13 17.29
C VAL A 122 2.87 3.65 17.15
N TYR A 123 1.85 2.78 17.08
CA TYR A 123 2.01 1.34 16.87
C TYR A 123 2.73 1.03 15.54
N ALA A 124 2.31 1.67 14.44
CA ALA A 124 2.91 1.46 13.13
C ALA A 124 4.35 1.98 13.05
N ILE A 125 4.70 3.05 13.80
CA ILE A 125 6.09 3.47 13.98
C ILE A 125 6.88 2.36 14.68
N SER A 126 6.36 1.83 15.80
CA SER A 126 7.05 0.75 16.55
C SER A 126 7.33 -0.48 15.68
N LYS A 127 6.37 -0.91 14.85
CA LYS A 127 6.56 -2.05 13.95
C LYS A 127 7.68 -1.90 12.93
N LYS A 128 8.06 -0.66 12.58
CA LYS A 128 9.14 -0.41 11.63
C LYS A 128 10.53 -0.39 12.27
N PHE A 129 10.60 -0.26 13.60
CA PHE A 129 11.85 -0.10 14.34
C PHE A 129 12.18 -1.27 15.26
N VAL A 130 11.25 -2.19 15.51
CA VAL A 130 11.52 -3.34 16.39
C VAL A 130 11.61 -4.62 15.55
N PRO A 131 12.67 -5.45 15.70
CA PRO A 131 12.59 -6.86 15.31
C PRO A 131 11.36 -7.52 15.98
N PRO A 132 10.80 -8.60 15.40
CA PRO A 132 9.58 -9.20 15.93
C PRO A 132 9.81 -9.55 17.39
N PHE A 133 9.13 -8.86 18.30
CA PHE A 133 9.21 -9.17 19.72
C PHE A 133 8.80 -10.63 19.89
N GLU A 134 9.77 -11.46 20.28
CA GLU A 134 9.52 -12.81 20.77
C GLU A 134 8.52 -12.70 21.92
N LYS A 135 7.35 -13.29 21.70
CA LYS A 135 6.35 -13.45 22.75
C LYS A 135 6.89 -14.55 23.67
N ASN A 136 7.21 -14.19 24.91
CA ASN A 136 7.19 -15.14 26.03
C ASN A 136 5.75 -15.39 26.44
#